data_AF-A0A0S9LX49-F1
#
_entry.id   AF-A0A0S9LX49-F1
#
_cell.length_a   1.000
_cell.length_b   1.000
_cell.length_c   1.000
_cell.angle_alpha   90.00
_cell.angle_beta   90.00
_cell.angle_gamma   90.00
#
_symmetry.space_group_name_H-M   'P 1'
#
loop_
_entity.id
_entity.type
_entity.pdbx_description
1 polymer ?
#
loop_
_entity_poly.entity_id
_entity_poly.type
_entity_poly.pdbx_seq_one_letter_code
_entity_poly.pdbx_strand_id
1 'polypeptide(L)'
;MASATGIKLTVSARDVVDLYGYQFTLNFDPALLRAVAGTEGAFLQSTGATTFFDAGSIDNLAGSISFVFGGLIGPLAGVDGSGDLATFSFNVQHSGLASFSFSDLGFLDSNLADIAIEARELSAEVTAVPEPGSLFLAATGLFALLGGRAIKPRAR
;
A
#
# COMPACT_ATOMS: atom_id res chain seq x y z
N MET A 1 -2.24 -21.48 1.42
CA MET A 1 -2.85 -20.16 1.66
C MET A 1 -1.71 -19.18 1.58
N ALA A 2 -1.65 -18.37 0.51
CA ALA A 2 -0.51 -17.51 0.22
C ALA A 2 -0.28 -16.54 1.38
N SER A 3 0.85 -16.70 2.09
CA SER A 3 1.29 -15.70 3.08
C SER A 3 1.92 -14.53 2.33
N ALA A 4 1.09 -13.64 1.79
CA ALA A 4 1.54 -12.40 1.18
C ALA A 4 2.06 -11.46 2.29
N THR A 5 3.34 -11.10 2.24
CA THR A 5 3.89 -10.02 3.06
C THR A 5 3.28 -8.71 2.58
N GLY A 6 2.49 -8.08 3.45
CA GLY A 6 1.93 -6.77 3.18
C GLY A 6 2.90 -5.67 3.60
N ILE A 7 3.19 -4.73 2.72
CA ILE A 7 3.83 -3.45 3.08
C ILE A 7 2.79 -2.32 3.07
N LYS A 8 3.08 -1.24 3.80
CA LYS A 8 2.30 -0.01 3.77
C LYS A 8 3.15 1.12 3.23
N LEU A 9 2.58 1.91 2.32
CA LEU A 9 3.15 3.14 1.80
C LEU A 9 2.28 4.31 2.26
N THR A 10 2.87 5.25 2.97
CA THR A 10 2.19 6.48 3.39
C THR A 10 2.62 7.63 2.49
N VAL A 11 1.63 8.32 1.93
CA VAL A 11 1.79 9.55 1.15
C VAL A 11 1.54 10.72 2.08
N SER A 12 2.52 11.61 2.21
CA SER A 12 2.43 12.78 3.09
C SER A 12 2.65 14.08 2.31
N ALA A 13 1.90 15.11 2.67
CA ALA A 13 2.18 16.49 2.32
C ALA A 13 3.21 17.08 3.28
N ARG A 14 4.05 17.99 2.79
CA ARG A 14 5.07 18.68 3.58
C ARG A 14 4.99 20.18 3.36
N ASP A 15 4.95 20.91 4.47
CA ASP A 15 5.00 22.38 4.53
C ASP A 15 4.02 23.08 3.58
N VAL A 16 2.80 22.54 3.47
CA VAL A 16 1.74 23.10 2.62
C VAL A 16 1.04 24.23 3.36
N VAL A 17 0.54 25.21 2.60
CA VAL A 17 -0.25 26.31 3.12
C VAL A 17 -1.65 26.23 2.50
N ASP A 18 -2.66 26.34 3.36
CA ASP A 18 -4.08 26.39 3.01
C ASP A 18 -4.57 25.19 2.19
N LEU A 19 -4.09 23.95 2.43
CA LEU A 19 -4.55 22.81 1.63
C LEU A 19 -6.02 22.50 1.90
N TYR A 20 -6.86 22.67 0.87
CA TYR A 20 -8.29 22.41 0.96
C TYR A 20 -8.69 21.11 0.26
N GLY A 21 -8.05 20.79 -0.86
CA GLY A 21 -8.28 19.56 -1.60
C GLY A 21 -7.06 19.11 -2.40
N TYR A 22 -6.97 17.81 -2.63
CA TYR A 22 -5.88 17.21 -3.40
C TYR A 22 -6.37 16.06 -4.27
N GLN A 23 -5.64 15.81 -5.35
CA GLN A 23 -5.73 14.66 -6.22
C GLN A 23 -4.34 14.24 -6.68
N PHE A 24 -4.12 12.93 -6.79
CA PHE A 24 -2.95 12.39 -7.47
C PHE A 24 -3.23 10.97 -8.03
N THR A 25 -2.37 10.56 -8.96
CA THR A 25 -2.17 9.15 -9.32
C THR A 25 -0.87 8.67 -8.67
N LEU A 26 -0.91 7.53 -7.97
CA LEU A 26 0.27 6.86 -7.43
C LEU A 26 0.69 5.72 -8.37
N ASN A 27 1.92 5.76 -8.85
CA ASN A 27 2.51 4.74 -9.71
C ASN A 27 3.42 3.82 -8.89
N PHE A 28 3.43 2.54 -9.23
CA PHE A 28 4.24 1.50 -8.58
C PHE A 28 4.66 0.43 -9.61
N ASP A 29 5.67 -0.38 -9.27
CA ASP A 29 6.10 -1.50 -10.13
C ASP A 29 5.17 -2.72 -9.97
N PRO A 30 4.34 -3.06 -10.98
CA PRO A 30 3.40 -4.18 -10.90
C PRO A 30 4.10 -5.55 -10.96
N ALA A 31 5.38 -5.63 -11.37
CA ALA A 31 6.13 -6.87 -11.32
C ALA A 31 6.52 -7.24 -9.89
N LEU A 32 6.69 -6.26 -9.01
CA LEU A 32 7.11 -6.46 -7.62
C LEU A 32 5.94 -6.38 -6.64
N LEU A 33 4.93 -5.56 -6.92
CA LEU A 33 3.89 -5.19 -5.96
C LEU A 33 2.49 -5.36 -6.53
N ARG A 34 1.55 -5.67 -5.64
CA ARG A 34 0.12 -5.67 -5.94
C ARG A 34 -0.62 -4.83 -4.91
N ALA A 35 -1.14 -3.68 -5.31
CA ALA A 35 -1.98 -2.82 -4.47
C ALA A 35 -3.26 -3.55 -4.05
N VAL A 36 -3.66 -3.33 -2.80
CA VAL A 36 -4.79 -3.99 -2.15
C VAL A 36 -5.90 -2.99 -1.82
N ALA A 37 -5.55 -1.95 -1.07
CA ALA A 37 -6.49 -0.91 -0.62
C ALA A 37 -5.75 0.36 -0.21
N GLY A 38 -6.46 1.48 -0.23
CA GLY A 38 -6.03 2.76 0.34
C GLY A 38 -6.98 3.23 1.45
N THR A 39 -6.46 4.01 2.38
CA THR A 39 -7.21 4.68 3.44
C THR A 39 -6.79 6.13 3.54
N GLU A 40 -7.73 6.99 3.94
CA GLU A 40 -7.46 8.41 4.19
C GLU A 40 -6.39 8.60 5.27
N GLY A 41 -5.54 9.61 5.11
CA GLY A 41 -4.63 10.09 6.13
C GLY A 41 -5.26 11.19 6.99
N ALA A 42 -4.68 11.46 8.16
CA ALA A 42 -5.30 12.35 9.14
C ALA A 42 -5.09 13.85 8.85
N PHE A 43 -4.38 14.24 7.78
CA PHE A 43 -3.95 15.63 7.61
C PHE A 43 -5.12 16.62 7.49
N LEU A 44 -6.06 16.41 6.57
CA LEU A 44 -7.21 17.30 6.42
C LEU A 44 -8.19 17.24 7.61
N GLN A 45 -8.23 16.10 8.31
CA GLN A 45 -9.06 15.92 9.51
C GLN A 45 -8.44 16.56 10.76
N SER A 46 -7.19 17.04 10.70
CA SER A 46 -6.43 17.50 11.88
C SER A 46 -7.06 18.68 12.62
N THR A 47 -7.91 19.45 11.95
CA THR A 47 -8.66 20.58 12.52
C THR A 47 -10.04 20.17 13.08
N GLY A 48 -10.39 18.88 13.03
CA GLY A 48 -11.71 18.37 13.35
C GLY A 48 -12.76 18.57 12.25
N ALA A 49 -12.33 19.01 11.06
CA ALA A 49 -13.19 19.20 9.90
C ALA A 49 -13.72 17.87 9.34
N THR A 50 -14.89 17.94 8.70
CA THR A 50 -15.40 16.81 7.92
C THR A 50 -14.73 16.81 6.55
N THR A 51 -14.30 15.63 6.11
CA THR A 51 -13.66 15.43 4.81
C THR A 51 -14.51 14.52 3.92
N PHE A 52 -14.25 14.59 2.61
CA PHE A 52 -14.58 13.54 1.67
C PHE A 52 -13.28 12.95 1.15
N PHE A 53 -13.25 11.63 0.95
CA PHE A 53 -12.07 10.92 0.47
C PHE A 53 -12.46 9.74 -0.40
N ASP A 54 -11.69 9.51 -1.46
CA ASP A 54 -11.72 8.29 -2.25
C ASP A 54 -10.29 7.78 -2.44
N ALA A 55 -10.11 6.46 -2.23
CA ALA A 55 -8.82 5.79 -2.37
C ALA A 55 -8.43 5.54 -3.83
N GLY A 56 -9.27 5.94 -4.78
CA GLY A 56 -9.01 5.85 -6.21
C GLY A 56 -9.25 4.47 -6.81
N SER A 57 -8.88 4.32 -8.08
CA SER A 57 -9.01 3.09 -8.85
C SER A 57 -7.68 2.38 -8.98
N ILE A 58 -7.61 1.15 -8.46
CA ILE A 58 -6.41 0.31 -8.51
C ILE A 58 -6.36 -0.46 -9.84
N ASP A 59 -5.32 -0.23 -10.62
CA ASP A 59 -4.92 -1.05 -11.77
C ASP A 59 -3.58 -1.72 -11.51
N ASN A 60 -3.63 -2.98 -11.07
CA ASN A 60 -2.45 -3.80 -10.80
C ASN A 60 -1.76 -4.33 -12.07
N LEU A 61 -2.37 -4.19 -13.25
CA LEU A 61 -1.72 -4.53 -14.51
C LEU A 61 -0.89 -3.35 -15.01
N ALA A 62 -1.45 -2.15 -14.94
CA ALA A 62 -0.76 -0.92 -15.31
C ALA A 62 0.24 -0.42 -14.26
N GLY A 63 0.09 -0.84 -12.99
CA GLY A 63 0.95 -0.37 -11.89
C GLY A 63 0.55 1.02 -11.38
N SER A 64 -0.75 1.30 -11.27
CA SER A 64 -1.23 2.61 -10.83
C SER A 64 -2.43 2.54 -9.89
N ILE A 65 -2.56 3.56 -9.05
CA ILE A 65 -3.77 3.89 -8.29
C ILE A 65 -4.15 5.31 -8.72
N SER A 66 -5.13 5.40 -9.62
CA SER A 66 -5.53 6.67 -10.24
C SER A 66 -6.69 7.32 -9.49
N PHE A 67 -6.84 8.64 -9.61
CA PHE A 67 -7.91 9.40 -8.97
C PHE A 67 -7.99 9.20 -7.45
N VAL A 68 -6.85 9.16 -6.76
CA VAL A 68 -6.85 9.30 -5.30
C VAL A 68 -7.13 10.76 -5.00
N PHE A 69 -8.17 11.05 -4.22
CA PHE A 69 -8.48 12.43 -3.85
C PHE A 69 -9.09 12.55 -2.46
N GLY A 70 -8.91 13.74 -1.89
CA GLY A 70 -9.56 14.12 -0.63
C GLY A 70 -9.75 15.62 -0.56
N GLY A 71 -10.71 16.06 0.23
CA GLY A 71 -10.96 17.48 0.44
C GLY A 71 -11.84 17.78 1.65
N LEU A 72 -11.78 19.03 2.08
CA LEU A 72 -12.63 19.55 3.16
C LEU A 72 -14.06 19.77 2.66
N ILE A 73 -15.05 19.57 3.55
CA ILE A 73 -16.46 19.85 3.28
C ILE A 73 -16.89 21.10 4.03
N GLY A 74 -17.36 22.10 3.29
CA GLY A 74 -17.95 23.34 3.81
C GLY A 74 -17.05 24.57 3.65
N PRO A 75 -17.53 25.76 4.04
CA PRO A 75 -16.79 27.01 3.90
C PRO A 75 -15.72 27.15 4.99
N LEU A 76 -14.71 26.29 4.93
CA LEU A 76 -13.59 26.22 5.87
C LEU A 76 -12.31 26.75 5.20
N ALA A 77 -11.41 27.28 6.02
CA ALA A 77 -10.02 27.44 5.58
C ALA A 77 -9.38 26.07 5.36
N GLY A 78 -8.37 26.03 4.50
CA GLY A 78 -7.52 24.86 4.29
C GLY A 78 -6.62 24.59 5.50
N VAL A 79 -5.89 23.49 5.43
CA VAL A 79 -4.99 23.04 6.49
C VAL A 79 -3.54 23.38 6.15
N ASP A 80 -2.87 24.05 7.08
CA ASP A 80 -1.44 24.34 7.01
C ASP A 80 -0.59 23.21 7.60
N GLY A 81 0.63 23.05 7.08
CA GLY A 81 1.69 22.24 7.67
C GLY A 81 1.97 20.94 6.93
N SER A 82 2.36 19.92 7.69
CA SER A 82 2.81 18.62 7.19
C SER A 82 1.96 17.50 7.78
N GLY A 83 1.59 16.50 6.97
CA GLY A 83 0.86 15.34 7.46
C GLY A 83 0.50 14.34 6.37
N ASP A 84 -0.12 13.24 6.79
CA ASP A 84 -0.43 12.12 5.90
C ASP A 84 -1.74 12.38 5.14
N LEU A 85 -1.70 12.20 3.82
CA LEU A 85 -2.85 12.33 2.92
C LEU A 85 -3.55 10.99 2.70
N ALA A 86 -2.76 9.92 2.51
CA ALA A 86 -3.29 8.58 2.29
C ALA A 86 -2.27 7.51 2.70
N THR A 87 -2.76 6.33 3.06
CA THR A 87 -1.92 5.13 3.24
C THR A 87 -2.44 4.00 2.37
N PHE A 88 -1.54 3.40 1.60
CA PHE A 88 -1.82 2.28 0.71
C PHE A 88 -1.18 1.00 1.20
N SER A 89 -1.88 -0.11 1.01
CA SER A 89 -1.41 -1.45 1.33
C SER A 89 -1.08 -2.22 0.05
N PHE A 90 0.08 -2.88 0.04
CA PHE A 90 0.56 -3.66 -1.09
C PHE A 90 0.97 -5.06 -0.63
N ASN A 91 0.67 -6.07 -1.44
CA ASN A 91 1.25 -7.39 -1.32
C ASN A 91 2.53 -7.46 -2.16
N VAL A 92 3.64 -7.87 -1.55
CA VAL A 92 4.90 -8.09 -2.28
C VAL A 92 4.82 -9.41 -3.05
N GLN A 93 4.95 -9.34 -4.37
CA GLN A 93 4.97 -10.50 -5.27
C GLN A 93 6.39 -11.07 -5.40
N HIS A 94 7.37 -10.18 -5.57
CA HIS A 94 8.77 -10.54 -5.73
C HIS A 94 9.65 -9.58 -4.93
N SER A 95 10.77 -10.09 -4.43
CA SER A 95 11.78 -9.25 -3.79
C SER A 95 12.51 -8.41 -4.84
N GLY A 96 12.83 -7.16 -4.51
CA GLY A 96 13.52 -6.25 -5.42
C GLY A 96 13.52 -4.82 -4.93
N LEU A 97 14.03 -3.90 -5.75
CA LEU A 97 13.97 -2.46 -5.50
C LEU A 97 12.70 -1.89 -6.13
N ALA A 98 11.66 -1.67 -5.31
CA ALA A 98 10.41 -1.09 -5.77
C ALA A 98 10.53 0.44 -5.85
N SER A 99 9.98 1.03 -6.92
CA SER A 99 9.92 2.47 -7.11
C SER A 99 8.47 2.96 -7.09
N PHE A 100 8.26 4.13 -6.49
CA PHE A 100 6.99 4.81 -6.39
C PHE A 100 7.15 6.24 -6.89
N SER A 101 6.22 6.67 -7.74
CA SER A 101 6.20 8.02 -8.29
C SER A 101 4.76 8.53 -8.40
N PHE A 102 4.61 9.81 -8.72
CA PHE A 102 3.30 10.44 -8.85
C PHE A 102 3.08 10.98 -10.26
N SER A 103 1.82 11.00 -10.68
CA SER A 103 1.34 11.72 -11.87
C SER A 103 0.01 12.40 -11.56
N ASP A 104 -0.48 13.24 -12.48
CA ASP A 104 -1.81 13.85 -12.41
C ASP A 104 -2.10 14.60 -11.09
N LEU A 105 -1.12 15.40 -10.66
CA LEU A 105 -1.18 16.17 -9.42
C LEU A 105 -2.14 17.36 -9.58
N GLY A 106 -3.08 17.48 -8.66
CA GLY A 106 -3.92 18.66 -8.51
C GLY A 106 -4.11 18.99 -7.04
N PHE A 107 -3.72 20.19 -6.61
CA PHE A 107 -3.81 20.61 -5.22
C PHE A 107 -4.42 21.99 -5.19
N LEU A 108 -5.40 22.20 -4.31
CA LEU A 108 -6.20 23.42 -4.27
C LEU A 108 -6.20 24.03 -2.89
N ASP A 109 -6.14 25.36 -2.86
CA ASP A 109 -6.35 26.17 -1.66
C ASP A 109 -7.85 26.34 -1.34
N SER A 110 -8.17 26.99 -0.22
CA SER A 110 -9.57 27.23 0.18
C SER A 110 -10.34 28.20 -0.73
N ASN A 111 -9.62 28.95 -1.58
CA ASN A 111 -10.18 29.79 -2.63
C ASN A 111 -10.33 29.04 -3.97
N LEU A 112 -10.02 27.74 -4.00
CA LEU A 112 -10.00 26.89 -5.19
C LEU A 112 -8.92 27.32 -6.22
N ALA A 113 -7.86 27.97 -5.77
CA ALA A 113 -6.68 28.26 -6.56
C ALA A 113 -5.67 27.12 -6.47
N ASP A 114 -4.91 26.90 -7.54
CA ASP A 114 -3.90 25.85 -7.59
C ASP A 114 -2.74 26.12 -6.62
N ILE A 115 -2.36 25.10 -5.86
CA ILE A 115 -1.15 25.05 -5.05
C ILE A 115 -0.08 24.30 -5.85
N ALA A 116 1.04 24.95 -6.13
CA ALA A 116 2.18 24.29 -6.74
C ALA A 116 2.86 23.35 -5.74
N ILE A 117 3.02 22.08 -6.09
CA ILE A 117 3.66 21.05 -5.26
C ILE A 117 4.78 20.36 -6.04
N GLU A 118 5.87 20.05 -5.36
CA GLU A 118 6.92 19.18 -5.86
C GLU A 118 6.70 17.74 -5.39
N ALA A 119 6.45 16.82 -6.32
CA ALA A 119 6.39 15.40 -6.00
C ALA A 119 7.80 14.81 -5.81
N ARG A 120 7.92 13.92 -4.81
CA ARG A 120 9.15 13.17 -4.55
C ARG A 120 8.91 11.69 -4.81
N GLU A 121 9.79 11.10 -5.61
CA GLU A 121 9.81 9.66 -5.82
C GLU A 121 10.45 8.95 -4.63
N LEU A 122 10.08 7.69 -4.44
CA LEU A 122 10.65 6.82 -3.41
C LEU A 122 11.08 5.50 -4.04
N SER A 123 12.28 5.03 -3.70
CA SER A 123 12.70 3.67 -3.99
C SER A 123 13.04 2.95 -2.69
N ALA A 124 12.53 1.73 -2.51
CA ALA A 124 12.73 0.94 -1.30
C ALA A 124 12.89 -0.54 -1.65
N GLU A 125 13.78 -1.22 -0.93
CA GLU A 125 13.90 -2.68 -1.04
C GLU A 125 12.67 -3.35 -0.42
N VAL A 126 12.04 -4.23 -1.19
CA VAL A 126 10.91 -5.06 -0.75
C VAL A 126 11.34 -6.51 -0.78
N THR A 127 10.88 -7.28 0.20
CA THR A 127 11.18 -8.71 0.30
C THR A 127 9.89 -9.51 0.35
N ALA A 128 9.77 -10.48 -0.56
CA ALA A 128 8.74 -11.49 -0.48
C ALA A 128 9.14 -12.47 0.63
N VAL A 129 8.30 -12.67 1.65
CA VAL A 129 8.57 -13.69 2.67
C VAL A 129 8.38 -15.07 2.04
N PRO A 130 9.43 -15.94 2.05
CA PRO A 130 9.26 -17.33 1.66
C PRO A 130 8.31 -18.01 2.64
N GLU A 131 7.29 -18.74 2.17
CA GLU A 131 6.38 -19.45 3.08
C GLU A 131 7.19 -20.38 4.02
N PRO A 132 7.22 -20.12 5.34
CA PRO A 132 7.90 -21.01 6.26
C PRO A 132 7.00 -22.22 6.50
N GLY A 133 7.40 -23.40 6.01
CA GLY A 133 6.98 -24.67 6.61
C GLY A 133 6.12 -25.62 5.77
N SER A 134 5.47 -25.19 4.68
CA SER A 134 4.66 -26.10 3.84
C SER A 134 5.50 -27.26 3.26
N LEU A 135 6.75 -26.98 2.86
CA LEU A 135 7.69 -27.99 2.37
C LEU A 135 8.22 -28.90 3.49
N PHE A 136 8.46 -28.35 4.68
CA PHE A 136 8.91 -29.15 5.83
C PHE A 136 7.81 -30.10 6.34
N LEU A 137 6.55 -29.65 6.38
CA LEU A 137 5.39 -30.48 6.75
C LEU A 137 5.07 -31.53 5.67
N ALA A 138 5.17 -31.19 4.38
CA ALA A 138 5.01 -32.17 3.31
C ALA A 138 6.13 -33.22 3.32
N ALA A 139 7.39 -32.81 3.55
CA ALA A 139 8.53 -33.72 3.65
C ALA A 139 8.40 -34.67 4.85
N THR A 140 8.08 -34.16 6.04
CA THR A 140 7.90 -34.98 7.24
C THR A 140 6.69 -35.92 7.14
N GLY A 141 5.60 -35.49 6.50
CA GLY A 141 4.45 -36.36 6.23
C GLY A 141 4.77 -37.55 5.32
N LEU A 142 5.61 -37.35 4.29
CA LEU A 142 6.00 -38.43 3.36
C LEU A 142 6.91 -39.47 4.01
N PHE A 143 7.81 -39.07 4.92
CA PHE A 143 8.65 -40.00 5.68
C PHE A 143 7.85 -40.88 6.67
N ALA A 144 6.82 -40.34 7.31
CA ALA A 144 5.97 -41.10 8.23
C ALA A 144 5.15 -42.21 7.51
N LEU A 145 4.76 -41.98 6.25
CA LEU A 145 3.99 -42.96 5.46
C LEU A 145 4.84 -44.11 4.91
N LEU A 146 6.14 -43.88 4.64
CA LEU A 146 7.03 -44.91 4.08
C LEU A 146 7.67 -45.81 5.14
N GLY A 147 7.76 -45.37 6.40
CA GLY A 147 8.40 -46.12 7.49
C GLY A 147 7.52 -47.17 8.21
N GLY A 148 6.25 -47.31 7.85
CA GLY A 148 5.23 -48.00 8.66
C GLY A 148 5.02 -49.51 8.46
N ARG A 149 5.98 -50.29 7.93
CA ARG A 149 5.85 -51.76 7.83
C ARG A 149 6.77 -52.49 8.80
N ALA A 150 6.30 -52.65 10.05
CA ALA A 150 6.93 -53.50 11.05
C ALA A 150 6.85 -54.98 10.64
N ILE A 151 8.00 -55.59 10.40
CA ILE A 151 8.16 -57.02 10.14
C ILE A 151 7.92 -57.77 11.46
N LYS A 152 6.87 -58.59 11.52
CA LYS A 152 6.56 -59.42 12.69
C LYS A 152 7.33 -60.75 12.59
N PRO A 153 8.22 -61.11 13.53
CA PRO A 153 8.89 -62.40 13.48
C PRO A 153 7.93 -63.52 13.91
N ARG A 154 7.85 -64.58 13.10
CA ARG A 154 7.16 -65.83 13.45
C ARG A 154 8.11 -66.70 14.29
N ALA A 155 7.77 -66.94 15.55
CA ALA A 155 8.39 -67.99 16.35
C ALA A 155 7.77 -69.36 15.97
N ARG A 156 8.64 -70.37 15.85
CA ARG A 156 8.31 -71.79 15.67
C ARG A 156 7.94 -72.43 16.99
#